data_AF-A0A2E8I842-F1
#
_entry.id   AF-A0A2E8I842-F1
#
_cell.length_a   1.000
_cell.length_b   1.000
_cell.length_c   1.000
_cell.angle_alpha   90.00
_cell.angle_beta   90.00
_cell.angle_gamma   90.00
#
_symmetry.space_group_name_H-M   'P 1'
#
loop_
_entity.id
_entity.type
_entity.pdbx_description
1 polymer ?
#
loop_
_entity_poly.entity_id
_entity_poly.type
_entity_poly.pdbx_seq_one_letter_code
_entity_poly.pdbx_strand_id
1 'polypeptide(L)'
;MYTLSRAFVQQGRQWESVDVSNLTFVELFQSYKNVIFVLIVGGEERAVLLNDLDKSLRYNKTTVSDWLVDNTKTLPWLPTVPNIDHPKSVFYADVFDHEFTVKRSDHTKHIDSPNIGKMGPDALITHEGIDYVQLAKHSLFTVNGYVHRVSASSQGLYVLRAGETLERTDSNHFGLINFSQLGEIQTHPIKEEQVKVDIRIPAHEQVMVTLPDVDFSTKTVLLCIGGYLVMLDDTYQVVGDHTLKISFKHYPLIRRVLLSREDIQLDDLINPIGNIQVKDIQSSSFIRRYLSHPFSFIITIDNDNIALREERLQETGLPGKFRSAEIPQGILMDNEGLIAEYSLIGSPDDYLVSARVKEEKQLLLDTVMDLPIAATPMRFPTSRRDRQPPRLVNLYTVL
;
A
#
# COMPACT_ATOMS: atom_id res chain seq x y z
N MET A 1 -16.32 -7.53 -39.34
CA MET A 1 -16.81 -8.57 -38.41
C MET A 1 -15.85 -8.58 -37.23
N TYR A 2 -16.38 -8.54 -36.01
CA TYR A 2 -15.56 -8.58 -34.81
C TYR A 2 -15.45 -10.02 -34.34
N THR A 3 -14.23 -10.47 -34.05
CA THR A 3 -14.01 -11.79 -33.45
C THR A 3 -13.36 -11.61 -32.10
N LEU A 4 -13.92 -12.21 -31.05
CA LEU A 4 -13.32 -12.19 -29.72
C LEU A 4 -12.05 -13.06 -29.74
N SER A 5 -10.91 -12.48 -29.37
CA SER A 5 -9.65 -13.22 -29.17
C SER A 5 -9.54 -13.67 -27.72
N ARG A 6 -9.69 -12.73 -26.78
CA ARG A 6 -9.63 -12.96 -25.34
C ARG A 6 -10.39 -11.89 -24.59
N ALA A 7 -10.75 -12.16 -23.35
CA ALA A 7 -11.25 -11.16 -22.43
C ALA A 7 -10.46 -11.18 -21.13
N PHE A 8 -10.28 -9.98 -20.57
CA PHE A 8 -9.71 -9.79 -19.25
C PHE A 8 -10.81 -9.31 -18.32
N VAL A 9 -10.98 -9.96 -17.19
CA VAL A 9 -12.00 -9.64 -16.20
C VAL A 9 -11.34 -9.29 -14.87
N GLN A 10 -11.91 -8.34 -14.15
CA GLN A 10 -11.45 -7.99 -12.82
C GLN A 10 -12.38 -8.61 -11.76
N GLN A 11 -11.85 -9.58 -11.02
CA GLN A 11 -12.53 -10.28 -9.94
C GLN A 11 -11.66 -10.29 -8.68
N GLY A 12 -12.23 -10.07 -7.50
CA GLY A 12 -11.49 -10.22 -6.24
C GLY A 12 -10.23 -9.35 -6.10
N ARG A 13 -10.21 -8.15 -6.72
CA ARG A 13 -9.05 -7.24 -6.80
C ARG A 13 -7.89 -7.77 -7.67
N GLN A 14 -8.11 -8.77 -8.51
CA GLN A 14 -7.15 -9.31 -9.48
C GLN A 14 -7.71 -9.26 -10.89
N TRP A 15 -6.81 -9.23 -11.88
CA TRP A 15 -7.15 -9.41 -13.28
C TRP A 15 -6.86 -10.84 -13.71
N GLU A 16 -7.79 -11.44 -14.43
CA GLU A 16 -7.67 -12.80 -14.96
C GLU A 16 -8.16 -12.86 -16.41
N SER A 17 -7.62 -13.80 -17.19
CA SER A 17 -8.14 -14.09 -18.52
C SER A 17 -9.22 -15.16 -18.44
N VAL A 18 -10.42 -14.83 -18.92
CA VAL A 18 -11.59 -15.72 -18.85
C VAL A 18 -12.29 -15.73 -20.21
N ASP A 19 -12.77 -16.91 -20.62
CA ASP A 19 -13.64 -17.02 -21.78
C ASP A 19 -15.05 -16.50 -21.44
N VAL A 20 -15.42 -15.37 -22.05
CA VAL A 20 -16.70 -14.70 -21.86
C VAL A 20 -17.65 -14.89 -23.03
N SER A 21 -17.29 -15.72 -24.03
CA SER A 21 -18.03 -15.84 -25.30
C SER A 21 -19.50 -16.21 -25.08
N ASN A 22 -19.75 -17.17 -24.18
CA ASN A 22 -21.09 -17.69 -23.86
C ASN A 22 -21.81 -16.91 -22.75
N LEU A 23 -21.15 -15.92 -22.15
CA LEU A 23 -21.77 -15.11 -21.10
C LEU A 23 -22.61 -14.01 -21.72
N THR A 24 -23.69 -13.66 -21.03
CA THR A 24 -24.52 -12.50 -21.38
C THR A 24 -23.94 -11.23 -20.76
N PHE A 25 -24.26 -10.07 -21.34
CA PHE A 25 -23.81 -8.79 -20.77
C PHE A 25 -24.34 -8.57 -19.35
N VAL A 26 -25.57 -9.03 -19.05
CA VAL A 26 -26.13 -8.98 -17.69
C VAL A 26 -25.24 -9.73 -16.69
N GLU A 27 -24.80 -10.94 -17.02
CA GLU A 27 -23.92 -11.74 -16.15
C GLU A 27 -22.56 -11.08 -15.97
N LEU A 28 -22.01 -10.48 -17.02
CA LEU A 28 -20.73 -9.77 -16.96
C LEU A 28 -20.79 -8.56 -16.03
N PHE A 29 -21.84 -7.73 -16.11
CA PHE A 29 -22.02 -6.58 -15.24
C PHE A 29 -22.33 -6.95 -13.79
N GLN A 30 -22.86 -8.15 -13.53
CA GLN A 30 -23.15 -8.63 -12.18
C GLN A 30 -21.94 -9.29 -11.51
N SER A 31 -21.12 -10.00 -12.29
CA SER A 31 -20.04 -10.86 -11.76
C SER A 31 -18.70 -10.14 -11.65
N TYR A 32 -18.46 -9.15 -12.52
CA TYR A 32 -17.15 -8.51 -12.66
C TYR A 32 -17.23 -7.00 -12.47
N LYS A 33 -16.19 -6.42 -11.85
CA LYS A 33 -16.10 -4.96 -11.67
C LYS A 33 -15.79 -4.27 -13.01
N ASN A 34 -14.81 -4.81 -13.73
CA ASN A 34 -14.34 -4.31 -15.01
C ASN A 34 -14.12 -5.50 -15.96
N VAL A 35 -14.41 -5.29 -17.25
CA VAL A 35 -14.20 -6.29 -18.31
C VAL A 35 -13.61 -5.59 -19.53
N ILE A 36 -12.52 -6.14 -20.06
CA ILE A 36 -11.86 -5.68 -21.28
C ILE A 36 -11.99 -6.78 -22.32
N PHE A 37 -12.57 -6.46 -23.47
CA PHE A 37 -12.61 -7.36 -24.61
C PHE A 37 -11.45 -7.05 -25.55
N VAL A 38 -10.68 -8.06 -25.92
CA VAL A 38 -9.68 -7.98 -26.99
C VAL A 38 -10.26 -8.63 -28.23
N LEU A 39 -10.50 -7.81 -29.25
CA LEU A 39 -11.17 -8.18 -30.49
C LEU A 39 -10.19 -8.14 -31.65
N ILE A 40 -10.34 -9.04 -32.61
CA ILE A 40 -9.63 -9.02 -33.89
C ILE A 40 -10.50 -8.31 -34.92
N VAL A 41 -9.94 -7.25 -35.53
CA VAL A 41 -10.61 -6.42 -36.55
C VAL A 41 -9.67 -6.28 -37.73
N GLY A 42 -10.00 -6.92 -38.86
CA GLY A 42 -9.17 -6.84 -40.08
C GLY A 42 -7.76 -7.42 -39.90
N GLY A 43 -7.57 -8.34 -38.94
CA GLY A 43 -6.27 -8.94 -38.63
C GLY A 43 -5.47 -8.24 -37.52
N GLU A 44 -5.96 -7.10 -37.00
CA GLU A 44 -5.34 -6.39 -35.87
C GLU A 44 -6.11 -6.64 -34.56
N GLU A 45 -5.38 -6.77 -33.45
CA GLU A 45 -5.97 -6.80 -32.12
C GLU A 45 -6.29 -5.39 -31.62
N ARG A 46 -7.50 -5.19 -31.12
CA ARG A 46 -7.94 -3.95 -30.47
C ARG A 46 -8.69 -4.27 -29.20
N ALA A 47 -8.52 -3.42 -28.19
CA ALA A 47 -9.17 -3.60 -26.90
C ALA A 47 -10.30 -2.59 -26.69
N VAL A 48 -11.36 -3.01 -25.99
CA VAL A 48 -12.47 -2.15 -25.58
C VAL A 48 -12.90 -2.49 -24.17
N LEU A 49 -13.16 -1.46 -23.36
CA LEU A 49 -13.67 -1.61 -22.01
C LEU A 49 -15.20 -1.72 -22.06
N LEU A 50 -15.76 -2.70 -21.36
CA LEU A 50 -17.21 -2.90 -21.25
C LEU A 50 -17.94 -1.66 -20.72
N ASN A 51 -17.32 -0.93 -19.79
CA ASN A 51 -17.91 0.27 -19.18
C ASN A 51 -17.98 1.47 -20.14
N ASP A 52 -17.18 1.49 -21.21
CA ASP A 52 -17.20 2.53 -22.24
C ASP A 52 -18.26 2.24 -23.33
N LEU A 53 -18.79 1.00 -23.37
CA LEU A 53 -19.86 0.63 -24.28
C LEU A 53 -21.21 1.24 -23.86
N ASP A 54 -22.19 1.14 -24.75
CA ASP A 54 -23.54 1.67 -24.51
C ASP A 54 -24.15 1.07 -23.23
N LYS A 55 -24.64 1.95 -22.35
CA LYS A 55 -25.30 1.59 -21.08
C LYS A 55 -26.51 0.67 -21.28
N SER A 56 -27.12 0.66 -22.47
CA SER A 56 -28.20 -0.26 -22.83
C SER A 56 -27.79 -1.74 -22.75
N LEU A 57 -26.49 -2.04 -22.92
CA LEU A 57 -25.96 -3.40 -22.82
C LEU A 57 -26.11 -4.01 -21.42
N ARG A 58 -26.25 -3.20 -20.36
CA ARG A 58 -26.45 -3.69 -18.98
C ARG A 58 -27.68 -4.58 -18.82
N TYR A 59 -28.66 -4.44 -19.70
CA TYR A 59 -29.90 -5.22 -19.68
C TYR A 59 -29.98 -6.22 -20.83
N ASN A 60 -28.93 -6.31 -21.65
CA ASN A 60 -28.92 -7.14 -22.84
C ASN A 60 -28.63 -8.61 -22.48
N LYS A 61 -29.55 -9.50 -22.89
CA LYS A 61 -29.48 -10.94 -22.65
C LYS A 61 -28.83 -11.71 -23.79
N THR A 62 -28.40 -11.04 -24.87
CA THR A 62 -27.62 -11.71 -25.91
C THR A 62 -26.24 -12.07 -25.37
N THR A 63 -25.68 -13.17 -25.88
CA THR A 63 -24.30 -13.55 -25.61
C THR A 63 -23.33 -12.53 -26.21
N VAL A 64 -22.11 -12.49 -25.69
CA VAL A 64 -21.06 -11.63 -26.26
C VAL A 64 -20.74 -12.03 -27.70
N SER A 65 -20.67 -13.33 -28.00
CA SER A 65 -20.38 -13.83 -29.34
C SER A 65 -21.42 -13.37 -30.36
N ASP A 66 -22.71 -13.53 -30.05
CA ASP A 66 -23.79 -13.18 -30.97
C ASP A 66 -23.83 -11.66 -31.21
N TRP A 67 -23.62 -10.88 -30.14
CA TRP A 67 -23.57 -9.42 -30.25
C TRP A 67 -22.40 -8.93 -31.11
N LEU A 68 -21.22 -9.55 -31.01
CA LEU A 68 -20.05 -9.18 -31.81
C LEU A 68 -20.22 -9.49 -33.30
N VAL A 69 -20.96 -10.55 -33.63
CA VAL A 69 -21.31 -10.91 -35.00
C VAL A 69 -22.26 -9.87 -35.61
N ASP A 70 -23.28 -9.48 -34.85
CA ASP A 70 -24.33 -8.57 -35.33
C ASP A 70 -23.92 -7.08 -35.27
N ASN A 71 -22.92 -6.73 -34.45
CA ASN A 71 -22.53 -5.35 -34.26
C ASN A 71 -21.74 -4.80 -35.46
N THR A 72 -22.31 -3.78 -36.10
CA THR A 72 -21.69 -3.03 -37.21
C THR A 72 -21.14 -1.67 -36.79
N LYS A 73 -21.34 -1.26 -35.52
CA LYS A 73 -20.91 0.04 -35.02
C LYS A 73 -19.41 0.07 -34.72
N THR A 74 -18.81 1.24 -34.86
CA THR A 74 -17.46 1.53 -34.35
C THR A 74 -17.47 1.51 -32.83
N LEU A 75 -16.53 0.79 -32.23
CA LEU A 75 -16.40 0.68 -30.78
C LEU A 75 -15.41 1.73 -30.23
N PRO A 76 -15.56 2.15 -28.96
CA PRO A 76 -14.61 3.02 -28.29
C PRO A 76 -13.33 2.23 -27.98
N TRP A 77 -12.39 2.25 -28.93
CA TRP A 77 -11.13 1.52 -28.78
C TRP A 77 -10.22 2.17 -27.72
N LEU A 78 -9.59 1.32 -26.91
CA LEU A 78 -8.46 1.73 -26.08
C LEU A 78 -7.25 2.06 -26.97
N PRO A 79 -6.36 2.97 -26.52
CA PRO A 79 -5.19 3.38 -27.30
C PRO A 79 -4.18 2.24 -27.51
N THR A 80 -4.12 1.30 -26.55
CA THR A 80 -3.23 0.14 -26.60
C THR A 80 -3.96 -1.10 -26.09
N VAL A 81 -3.61 -2.27 -26.62
CA VAL A 81 -4.09 -3.56 -26.09
C VAL A 81 -3.37 -3.84 -24.77
N PRO A 82 -4.09 -4.04 -23.67
CA PRO A 82 -3.48 -4.36 -22.38
C PRO A 82 -2.71 -5.69 -22.37
N ASN A 83 -1.61 -5.72 -21.61
CA ASN A 83 -0.85 -6.92 -21.33
C ASN A 83 -0.96 -7.26 -19.83
N ILE A 84 -1.50 -8.45 -19.53
CA ILE A 84 -1.72 -8.94 -18.16
C ILE A 84 -0.47 -9.61 -17.56
N ASP A 85 0.45 -10.07 -18.41
CA ASP A 85 1.70 -10.73 -18.00
C ASP A 85 2.73 -9.70 -17.56
N HIS A 86 2.69 -8.50 -18.16
CA HIS A 86 3.54 -7.37 -17.81
C HIS A 86 2.70 -6.11 -17.57
N PRO A 87 1.87 -6.09 -16.50
CA PRO A 87 1.05 -4.93 -16.20
C PRO A 87 1.92 -3.78 -15.69
N LYS A 88 1.41 -2.55 -15.81
CA LYS A 88 2.00 -1.39 -15.16
C LYS A 88 1.92 -1.60 -13.64
N SER A 89 3.04 -1.47 -12.94
CA SER A 89 3.17 -1.88 -11.55
C SER A 89 3.92 -0.84 -10.71
N VAL A 90 3.84 -1.00 -9.40
CA VAL A 90 4.74 -0.26 -8.49
C VAL A 90 6.12 -0.90 -8.49
N PHE A 91 7.14 -0.08 -8.38
CA PHE A 91 8.51 -0.55 -8.17
C PHE A 91 9.07 -0.04 -6.84
N TYR A 92 9.87 -0.88 -6.22
CA TYR A 92 10.63 -0.55 -5.02
C TYR A 92 12.08 -0.27 -5.39
N ALA A 93 12.67 0.71 -4.74
CA ALA A 93 14.08 1.04 -4.81
C ALA A 93 14.63 1.34 -3.41
N ASP A 94 15.82 0.84 -3.10
CA ASP A 94 16.55 1.28 -1.92
C ASP A 94 17.19 2.64 -2.22
N VAL A 95 16.96 3.63 -1.36
CA VAL A 95 17.43 5.00 -1.55
C VAL A 95 18.96 5.07 -1.61
N PHE A 96 19.66 4.21 -0.85
CA PHE A 96 21.13 4.21 -0.82
C PHE A 96 21.76 3.57 -2.06
N ASP A 97 21.06 2.64 -2.72
CA ASP A 97 21.52 2.01 -3.97
C ASP A 97 21.47 2.98 -5.17
N HIS A 98 20.74 4.10 -5.03
CA HIS A 98 20.52 5.11 -6.09
C HIS A 98 21.19 6.46 -5.79
N GLU A 99 22.33 6.48 -5.10
CA GLU A 99 23.19 7.66 -4.88
C GLU A 99 22.51 8.86 -4.18
N PHE A 100 21.37 8.66 -3.53
CA PHE A 100 20.73 9.72 -2.75
C PHE A 100 21.52 10.02 -1.47
N THR A 101 21.64 11.31 -1.14
CA THR A 101 22.17 11.76 0.13
C THR A 101 21.04 12.01 1.13
N VAL A 102 21.10 11.32 2.26
CA VAL A 102 20.15 11.46 3.37
C VAL A 102 20.82 12.16 4.56
N LYS A 103 20.20 13.24 5.05
CA LYS A 103 20.66 13.99 6.24
C LYS A 103 19.48 14.33 7.14
N ARG A 104 19.67 14.33 8.47
CA ARG A 104 18.63 14.84 9.38
C ARG A 104 18.39 16.32 9.14
N SER A 105 17.13 16.74 9.15
CA SER A 105 16.73 18.11 8.86
C SER A 105 15.37 18.48 9.47
N ASP A 106 14.92 19.70 9.24
CA ASP A 106 13.64 20.23 9.67
C ASP A 106 12.97 20.94 8.48
N HIS A 107 11.82 20.45 8.04
CA HIS A 107 11.10 21.00 6.88
C HIS A 107 10.60 22.44 7.09
N THR A 108 10.50 22.91 8.34
CA THR A 108 10.05 24.27 8.66
C THR A 108 11.16 25.32 8.54
N LYS A 109 12.41 24.88 8.36
CA LYS A 109 13.59 25.75 8.33
C LYS A 109 14.25 25.70 6.95
N HIS A 110 14.96 26.77 6.61
CA HIS A 110 15.72 26.85 5.35
C HIS A 110 16.89 25.86 5.34
N ILE A 111 17.18 25.24 4.19
CA ILE A 111 18.18 24.17 4.03
C ILE A 111 19.59 24.55 4.54
N ASP A 112 19.97 25.82 4.41
CA ASP A 112 21.27 26.35 4.83
C ASP A 112 21.37 26.72 6.32
N SER A 113 20.33 26.47 7.12
CA SER A 113 20.38 26.85 8.53
C SER A 113 21.37 25.96 9.30
N PRO A 114 22.37 26.54 9.99
CA PRO A 114 23.53 25.83 10.52
C PRO A 114 23.20 24.80 11.62
N ASN A 115 22.00 24.86 12.22
CA ASN A 115 21.59 24.00 13.33
C ASN A 115 20.74 22.78 12.91
N ILE A 116 20.49 22.60 11.61
CA ILE A 116 19.55 21.61 11.10
C ILE A 116 20.13 20.18 11.07
N GLY A 117 21.43 20.05 10.82
CA GLY A 117 22.03 18.79 10.33
C GLY A 117 22.24 17.65 11.33
N LYS A 118 21.92 17.80 12.63
CA LYS A 118 22.21 16.76 13.64
C LYS A 118 21.04 16.28 14.48
N MET A 119 20.01 17.11 14.70
CA MET A 119 18.89 16.78 15.61
C MET A 119 17.52 17.15 15.01
N GLY A 120 17.44 17.33 13.70
CA GLY A 120 16.18 17.61 13.03
C GLY A 120 15.19 16.45 13.16
N PRO A 121 13.87 16.73 13.28
CA PRO A 121 12.84 15.70 13.36
C PRO A 121 12.65 14.96 12.03
N ASP A 122 13.00 15.58 10.90
CA ASP A 122 12.81 15.05 9.55
C ASP A 122 14.11 14.51 8.95
N ALA A 123 14.01 13.87 7.79
CA ALA A 123 15.17 13.55 6.95
C ALA A 123 15.05 14.27 5.61
N LEU A 124 16.11 14.97 5.21
CA LEU A 124 16.26 15.60 3.91
C LEU A 124 16.97 14.62 2.96
N ILE A 125 16.33 14.38 1.83
CA ILE A 125 16.82 13.58 0.71
C ILE A 125 17.19 14.52 -0.43
N THR A 126 18.40 14.37 -0.94
CA THR A 126 18.96 15.17 -2.04
C THR A 126 19.69 14.30 -3.06
N HIS A 127 19.53 14.64 -4.34
CA HIS A 127 20.22 14.01 -5.47
C HIS A 127 20.28 15.00 -6.64
N GLU A 128 21.37 15.00 -7.40
CA GLU A 128 21.52 15.92 -8.53
C GLU A 128 20.57 15.57 -9.68
N GLY A 129 19.99 16.57 -10.34
CA GLY A 129 19.17 16.39 -11.55
C GLY A 129 17.76 15.82 -11.33
N ILE A 130 17.27 15.75 -10.10
CA ILE A 130 15.93 15.23 -9.78
C ILE A 130 14.94 16.37 -9.48
N ASP A 131 13.74 16.27 -10.03
CA ASP A 131 12.59 17.08 -9.60
C ASP A 131 11.94 16.44 -8.37
N TYR A 132 12.20 17.01 -7.20
CA TYR A 132 11.66 16.52 -5.92
C TYR A 132 10.15 16.64 -5.80
N VAL A 133 9.53 17.64 -6.45
CA VAL A 133 8.08 17.81 -6.42
C VAL A 133 7.42 16.68 -7.21
N GLN A 134 7.99 16.36 -8.38
CA GLN A 134 7.51 15.23 -9.18
C GLN A 134 7.77 13.89 -8.48
N LEU A 135 8.92 13.74 -7.81
CA LEU A 135 9.25 12.55 -7.03
C LEU A 135 8.24 12.33 -5.89
N ALA A 136 7.92 13.38 -5.13
CA ALA A 136 6.95 13.32 -4.03
C ALA A 136 5.53 13.00 -4.50
N LYS A 137 5.14 13.47 -5.70
CA LYS A 137 3.85 13.15 -6.31
C LYS A 137 3.72 11.71 -6.79
N HIS A 138 4.82 10.97 -6.91
CA HIS A 138 4.80 9.59 -7.43
C HIS A 138 5.47 8.59 -6.50
N SER A 139 5.86 8.96 -5.28
CA SER A 139 6.64 8.06 -4.43
C SER A 139 6.23 8.12 -2.96
N LEU A 140 6.05 6.96 -2.35
CA LEU A 140 6.02 6.80 -0.90
C LEU A 140 7.40 6.44 -0.39
N PHE A 141 7.75 6.95 0.79
CA PHE A 141 9.04 6.68 1.42
C PHE A 141 8.85 5.83 2.65
N THR A 142 9.74 4.86 2.84
CA THR A 142 9.83 4.06 4.05
C THR A 142 11.11 4.34 4.81
N VAL A 143 11.04 4.28 6.13
CA VAL A 143 12.20 4.35 7.01
C VAL A 143 12.11 3.19 8.00
N ASN A 144 13.07 2.27 7.92
CA ASN A 144 13.09 1.04 8.71
C ASN A 144 11.75 0.27 8.69
N GLY A 145 11.13 0.23 7.51
CA GLY A 145 9.87 -0.45 7.23
C GLY A 145 8.57 0.30 7.57
N TYR A 146 8.66 1.49 8.14
CA TYR A 146 7.49 2.36 8.38
C TYR A 146 7.31 3.34 7.23
N VAL A 147 6.06 3.60 6.82
CA VAL A 147 5.75 4.61 5.78
C VAL A 147 5.67 6.00 6.40
N HIS A 148 6.31 6.95 5.74
CA HIS A 148 6.31 8.36 6.11
C HIS A 148 5.65 9.24 5.05
N ARG A 149 5.08 10.35 5.50
CA ARG A 149 4.66 11.44 4.61
C ARG A 149 5.87 12.24 4.17
N VAL A 150 5.73 12.91 3.04
CA VAL A 150 6.80 13.74 2.47
C VAL A 150 6.33 15.17 2.21
N SER A 151 7.28 16.08 2.22
CA SER A 151 7.13 17.47 1.79
C SER A 151 8.30 17.81 0.87
N ALA A 152 8.02 18.24 -0.36
CA ALA A 152 9.05 18.55 -1.34
C ALA A 152 9.15 20.06 -1.59
N SER A 153 10.37 20.51 -1.87
CA SER A 153 10.68 21.84 -2.38
C SER A 153 11.60 21.73 -3.61
N SER A 154 11.91 22.85 -4.25
CA SER A 154 12.87 22.86 -5.37
C SER A 154 14.30 22.48 -4.94
N GLN A 155 14.61 22.52 -3.65
CA GLN A 155 15.96 22.28 -3.12
C GLN A 155 16.13 20.88 -2.53
N GLY A 156 15.05 20.16 -2.24
CA GLY A 156 15.11 18.83 -1.67
C GLY A 156 13.77 18.26 -1.26
N LEU A 157 13.78 16.98 -0.88
CA LEU A 157 12.61 16.27 -0.38
C LEU A 157 12.78 15.96 1.11
N TYR A 158 11.82 16.40 1.92
CA TYR A 158 11.77 16.11 3.35
C TYR A 158 10.85 14.93 3.61
N VAL A 159 11.39 13.87 4.20
CA VAL A 159 10.63 12.77 4.78
C VAL A 159 10.28 13.13 6.22
N LEU A 160 9.01 13.36 6.47
CA LEU A 160 8.53 13.94 7.72
C LEU A 160 8.70 12.94 8.87
N ARG A 161 9.23 13.40 10.00
CA ARG A 161 9.51 12.63 11.22
C ARG A 161 10.47 11.44 11.06
N ALA A 162 11.16 11.34 9.92
CA ALA A 162 12.14 10.29 9.69
C ALA A 162 13.36 10.42 10.63
N GLY A 163 13.78 11.65 10.96
CA GLY A 163 14.89 11.91 11.88
C GLY A 163 14.64 11.36 13.28
N GLU A 164 13.40 11.38 13.76
CA GLU A 164 12.99 10.78 15.03
C GLU A 164 13.09 9.24 15.00
N THR A 165 12.75 8.63 13.87
CA THR A 165 12.80 7.17 13.68
C THR A 165 14.24 6.68 13.61
N LEU A 166 15.10 7.43 12.92
CA LEU A 166 16.55 7.17 12.85
C LEU A 166 17.26 7.40 14.20
N GLU A 167 16.70 8.21 15.10
CA GLU A 167 17.29 8.42 16.43
C GLU A 167 16.96 7.29 17.40
N ARG A 168 15.78 6.66 17.23
CA ARG A 168 15.31 5.57 18.10
C ARG A 168 15.90 4.21 17.74
N THR A 169 16.35 4.05 16.51
CA THR A 169 16.84 2.78 15.98
C THR A 169 18.27 2.93 15.48
N ASP A 170 19.12 1.95 15.73
CA ASP A 170 20.48 1.90 15.18
C ASP A 170 20.51 1.53 13.67
N SER A 171 19.33 1.47 13.03
CA SER A 171 19.15 1.12 11.63
C SER A 171 18.84 2.36 10.81
N ASN A 172 19.47 2.47 9.65
CA ASN A 172 19.24 3.56 8.70
C ASN A 172 18.84 2.98 7.34
N HIS A 173 17.66 2.36 7.26
CA HIS A 173 17.11 1.86 5.99
C HIS A 173 16.12 2.87 5.43
N PHE A 174 16.26 3.17 4.15
CA PHE A 174 15.37 4.08 3.43
C PHE A 174 14.91 3.41 2.15
N GLY A 175 13.61 3.17 2.05
CA GLY A 175 12.99 2.63 0.85
C GLY A 175 12.17 3.69 0.11
N LEU A 176 12.04 3.50 -1.19
CA LEU A 176 11.21 4.29 -2.07
C LEU A 176 10.29 3.37 -2.84
N ILE A 177 8.98 3.62 -2.76
CA ILE A 177 7.96 2.90 -3.52
C ILE A 177 7.39 3.88 -4.55
N ASN A 178 7.61 3.59 -5.82
CA ASN A 178 7.24 4.46 -6.92
C ASN A 178 5.95 4.01 -7.61
N PHE A 179 5.05 4.96 -7.82
CA PHE A 179 3.71 4.85 -8.39
C PHE A 179 3.59 5.52 -9.76
N SER A 180 4.70 5.96 -10.38
CA SER A 180 4.69 6.68 -11.67
C SER A 180 3.94 5.97 -12.79
N GLN A 181 3.88 4.64 -12.77
CA GLN A 181 3.12 3.86 -13.75
C GLN A 181 1.64 3.71 -13.41
N LEU A 182 1.25 3.96 -12.15
CA LEU A 182 -0.13 3.81 -11.66
C LEU A 182 -0.88 5.14 -11.59
N GLY A 183 -0.22 6.23 -11.21
CA GLY A 183 -0.82 7.56 -11.11
C GLY A 183 -0.16 8.44 -10.04
N GLU A 184 -0.57 9.71 -9.97
CA GLU A 184 -0.14 10.63 -8.92
C GLU A 184 -0.71 10.17 -7.56
N ILE A 185 0.12 10.28 -6.52
CA ILE A 185 -0.25 10.00 -5.14
C ILE A 185 -0.37 11.30 -4.33
N GLN A 186 -1.27 11.30 -3.35
CA GLN A 186 -1.40 12.37 -2.36
C GLN A 186 -1.58 11.77 -0.98
N THR A 187 -0.94 12.37 0.03
CA THR A 187 -1.05 11.94 1.43
C THR A 187 -1.82 12.96 2.26
N HIS A 188 -2.88 12.48 2.93
CA HIS A 188 -3.84 13.29 3.66
C HIS A 188 -3.75 12.96 5.16
N PRO A 189 -3.31 13.90 6.00
CA PRO A 189 -3.33 13.68 7.44
C PRO A 189 -4.77 13.59 7.93
N ILE A 190 -5.00 12.71 8.91
CA ILE A 190 -6.29 12.60 9.57
C ILE A 190 -6.29 13.54 10.78
N LYS A 191 -7.32 14.35 10.93
CA LYS A 191 -7.52 15.17 12.13
C LYS A 191 -8.47 14.46 13.10
N GLU A 192 -8.35 14.72 14.39
CA GLU A 192 -9.17 14.04 15.40
C GLU A 192 -10.68 14.27 15.20
N GLU A 193 -11.06 15.47 14.76
CA GLU A 193 -12.45 15.83 14.46
C GLU A 193 -13.02 15.09 13.24
N GLN A 194 -12.16 14.56 12.37
CA GLN A 194 -12.56 13.77 11.19
C GLN A 194 -12.86 12.32 11.55
N VAL A 195 -12.42 11.85 12.72
CA VAL A 195 -12.65 10.50 13.23
C VAL A 195 -13.97 10.45 14.01
N LYS A 196 -14.99 9.87 13.38
CA LYS A 196 -16.32 9.66 13.94
C LYS A 196 -16.41 8.25 14.53
N VAL A 197 -16.82 8.19 15.79
CA VAL A 197 -17.07 6.96 16.54
C VAL A 197 -18.57 6.87 16.78
N ASP A 198 -19.19 5.73 16.45
CA ASP A 198 -20.59 5.46 16.78
C ASP A 198 -20.69 5.14 18.28
N ILE A 199 -21.74 5.62 18.95
CA ILE A 199 -21.97 5.36 20.38
C ILE A 199 -22.28 3.88 20.61
N ARG A 200 -22.84 3.19 19.60
CA ARG A 200 -23.29 1.79 19.68
C ARG A 200 -22.19 0.78 19.37
N ILE A 201 -21.12 1.20 18.68
CA ILE A 201 -20.04 0.31 18.24
C ILE A 201 -18.75 0.78 18.92
N PRO A 202 -18.05 -0.09 19.66
CA PRO A 202 -16.77 0.28 20.27
C PRO A 202 -15.77 0.77 19.21
N ALA A 203 -15.03 1.83 19.53
CA ALA A 203 -14.05 2.42 18.59
C ALA A 203 -12.98 1.41 18.13
N HIS A 204 -12.62 0.44 18.98
CA HIS A 204 -11.65 -0.61 18.67
C HIS A 204 -12.20 -1.71 17.75
N GLU A 205 -13.48 -1.65 17.37
CA GLU A 205 -14.06 -2.50 16.35
C GLU A 205 -14.17 -1.75 15.02
N GLN A 206 -14.71 -0.53 15.07
CA GLN A 206 -14.99 0.26 13.88
C GLN A 206 -14.98 1.76 14.14
N VAL A 207 -14.44 2.51 13.18
CA VAL A 207 -14.55 3.97 13.11
C VAL A 207 -14.83 4.44 11.69
N MET A 208 -15.38 5.64 11.55
CA MET A 208 -15.53 6.30 10.26
C MET A 208 -14.63 7.54 10.20
N VAL A 209 -13.90 7.71 9.11
CA VAL A 209 -13.06 8.88 8.84
C VAL A 209 -13.66 9.63 7.66
N THR A 210 -14.01 10.90 7.85
CA THR A 210 -14.53 11.75 6.77
C THR A 210 -13.52 12.84 6.41
N LEU A 211 -13.06 12.84 5.15
CA LEU A 211 -12.19 13.88 4.59
C LEU A 211 -13.02 14.74 3.61
N PRO A 212 -13.58 15.89 4.04
CA PRO A 212 -14.49 16.68 3.21
C PRO A 212 -13.83 17.26 1.96
N ASP A 213 -12.51 17.50 2.01
CA ASP A 213 -11.76 18.15 0.94
C ASP A 213 -11.18 17.15 -0.09
N VAL A 214 -11.42 15.85 0.08
CA VAL A 214 -10.81 14.79 -0.73
C VAL A 214 -11.89 13.89 -1.29
N ASP A 215 -12.02 13.86 -2.61
CA ASP A 215 -12.91 12.94 -3.32
C ASP A 215 -12.21 11.61 -3.62
N PHE A 216 -12.85 10.50 -3.22
CA PHE A 216 -12.42 9.13 -3.43
C PHE A 216 -13.06 8.48 -4.66
N SER A 217 -14.03 9.12 -5.31
CA SER A 217 -14.85 8.53 -6.38
C SER A 217 -14.04 8.00 -7.56
N THR A 218 -12.99 8.72 -7.97
CA THR A 218 -12.10 8.36 -9.09
C THR A 218 -10.71 7.91 -8.62
N LYS A 219 -10.54 7.60 -7.33
CA LYS A 219 -9.24 7.36 -6.72
C LYS A 219 -9.19 6.03 -5.98
N THR A 220 -8.06 5.35 -6.07
CA THR A 220 -7.77 4.22 -5.19
C THR A 220 -7.24 4.75 -3.87
N VAL A 221 -7.87 4.34 -2.77
CA VAL A 221 -7.47 4.74 -1.41
C VAL A 221 -6.61 3.62 -0.81
N LEU A 222 -5.43 3.97 -0.30
CA LEU A 222 -4.64 3.16 0.63
C LEU A 222 -4.63 3.83 2.01
N LEU A 223 -4.32 3.07 3.04
CA LEU A 223 -4.34 3.55 4.42
C LEU A 223 -3.00 3.28 5.09
N CYS A 224 -2.45 4.27 5.77
CA CYS A 224 -1.31 4.11 6.67
C CYS A 224 -1.81 4.28 8.11
N ILE A 225 -1.58 3.29 8.97
CA ILE A 225 -1.94 3.36 10.39
C ILE A 225 -0.67 3.15 11.23
N GLY A 226 -0.22 4.18 11.94
CA GLY A 226 0.98 4.11 12.79
C GLY A 226 2.23 3.65 12.06
N GLY A 227 2.39 4.06 10.80
CA GLY A 227 3.51 3.72 9.91
C GLY A 227 3.34 2.41 9.14
N TYR A 228 2.32 1.60 9.44
CA TYR A 228 2.05 0.37 8.70
C TYR A 228 1.18 0.66 7.48
N LEU A 229 1.64 0.22 6.31
CA LEU A 229 0.88 0.33 5.07
C LEU A 229 -0.19 -0.77 4.99
N VAL A 230 -1.42 -0.35 4.76
CA VAL A 230 -2.59 -1.20 4.61
C VAL A 230 -3.09 -1.02 3.19
N MET A 231 -2.93 -2.07 2.36
CA MET A 231 -3.21 -2.02 0.93
C MET A 231 -4.37 -2.93 0.60
N LEU A 232 -5.47 -2.33 0.11
CA LEU A 232 -6.60 -3.03 -0.51
C LEU A 232 -6.99 -4.32 0.23
N ASP A 233 -7.19 -4.23 1.55
CA ASP A 233 -7.57 -5.33 2.43
C ASP A 233 -8.97 -5.12 3.03
N ASP A 234 -9.34 -5.92 4.03
CA ASP A 234 -10.63 -5.81 4.74
C ASP A 234 -10.55 -4.94 6.01
N THR A 235 -9.41 -4.30 6.26
CA THR A 235 -9.25 -3.35 7.37
C THR A 235 -10.00 -2.05 7.08
N TYR A 236 -10.25 -1.71 5.81
CA TYR A 236 -10.99 -0.51 5.46
C TYR A 236 -11.90 -0.70 4.25
N GLN A 237 -12.93 0.13 4.18
CA GLN A 237 -13.86 0.19 3.06
C GLN A 237 -14.23 1.65 2.78
N VAL A 238 -14.16 2.06 1.52
CA VAL A 238 -14.73 3.34 1.06
C VAL A 238 -16.25 3.19 1.03
N VAL A 239 -16.96 3.94 1.88
CA VAL A 239 -18.43 3.84 2.03
C VAL A 239 -19.16 4.98 1.32
N GLY A 240 -18.46 6.08 1.05
CA GLY A 240 -18.95 7.16 0.20
C GLY A 240 -17.79 8.01 -0.31
N ASP A 241 -18.12 9.03 -1.11
CA ASP A 241 -17.16 9.84 -1.87
C ASP A 241 -16.08 10.50 -1.00
N HIS A 242 -16.39 10.76 0.27
CA HIS A 242 -15.49 11.42 1.23
C HIS A 242 -15.28 10.62 2.52
N THR A 243 -15.80 9.39 2.60
CA THR A 243 -15.86 8.64 3.87
C THR A 243 -15.28 7.24 3.76
N LEU A 244 -14.30 6.99 4.63
CA LEU A 244 -13.66 5.71 4.86
C LEU A 244 -14.21 5.08 6.14
N LYS A 245 -14.60 3.82 6.09
CA LYS A 245 -14.89 3.00 7.28
C LYS A 245 -13.68 2.14 7.56
N ILE A 246 -13.09 2.26 8.74
CA ILE A 246 -11.96 1.45 9.20
C ILE A 246 -12.51 0.42 10.21
N SER A 247 -12.25 -0.86 9.96
CA SER A 247 -12.55 -1.96 10.87
C SER A 247 -11.27 -2.50 11.48
N PHE A 248 -11.16 -2.35 12.80
CA PHE A 248 -10.02 -2.85 13.56
C PHE A 248 -10.13 -4.35 13.89
N LYS A 249 -11.26 -5.00 13.55
CA LYS A 249 -11.46 -6.44 13.76
C LYS A 249 -10.40 -7.30 13.04
N HIS A 250 -10.00 -6.88 11.84
CA HIS A 250 -8.98 -7.56 11.03
C HIS A 250 -7.59 -6.94 11.18
N TYR A 251 -7.45 -5.92 12.03
CA TYR A 251 -6.20 -5.20 12.25
C TYR A 251 -5.62 -5.55 13.62
N PRO A 252 -4.41 -6.11 13.72
CA PRO A 252 -3.81 -6.47 15.01
C PRO A 252 -3.29 -5.22 15.75
N LEU A 253 -4.21 -4.37 16.22
CA LEU A 253 -3.94 -3.04 16.78
C LEU A 253 -2.94 -3.08 17.94
N ILE A 254 -3.22 -3.90 18.95
CA ILE A 254 -2.39 -4.00 20.16
C ILE A 254 -0.96 -4.41 19.79
N ARG A 255 -0.82 -5.44 18.94
CA ARG A 255 0.47 -5.93 18.48
C ARG A 255 1.26 -4.85 17.74
N ARG A 256 0.63 -4.18 16.77
CA ARG A 256 1.28 -3.13 15.96
C ARG A 256 1.75 -1.95 16.79
N VAL A 257 0.94 -1.48 17.73
CA VAL A 257 1.28 -0.40 18.67
C VAL A 257 2.45 -0.78 19.58
N LEU A 258 2.44 -2.01 20.12
CA LEU A 258 3.52 -2.49 21.00
C LEU A 258 4.84 -2.70 20.26
N LEU A 259 4.80 -3.10 18.99
CA LEU A 259 5.99 -3.23 18.16
C LEU A 259 6.55 -1.87 17.77
N SER A 260 5.68 -0.96 17.32
CA SER A 260 6.11 0.32 16.76
C SER A 260 6.59 1.32 17.81
N ARG A 261 6.17 1.20 19.09
CA ARG A 261 6.64 2.11 20.16
C ARG A 261 8.16 2.12 20.38
N GLU A 262 8.87 1.08 19.95
CA GLU A 262 10.33 1.00 20.06
C GLU A 262 11.05 1.67 18.91
N ASP A 263 10.38 1.81 17.76
CA ASP A 263 11.00 2.23 16.51
C ASP A 263 10.58 3.64 16.10
N ILE A 264 9.33 4.01 16.35
CA ILE A 264 8.77 5.33 16.03
C ILE A 264 8.36 6.05 17.32
N GLN A 265 8.36 7.38 17.28
CA GLN A 265 8.01 8.21 18.44
C GLN A 265 6.50 8.24 18.67
N LEU A 266 6.04 7.46 19.64
CA LEU A 266 4.63 7.39 20.09
C LEU A 266 4.43 7.88 21.54
N ASP A 267 5.42 8.59 22.10
CA ASP A 267 5.44 8.97 23.52
C ASP A 267 4.24 9.84 23.94
N ASP A 268 3.67 10.59 22.99
CA ASP A 268 2.48 11.41 23.21
C ASP A 268 1.23 10.54 23.44
N LEU A 269 1.21 9.33 22.88
CA LEU A 269 0.08 8.41 22.93
C LEU A 269 0.20 7.42 24.08
N ILE A 270 1.41 6.95 24.35
CA ILE A 270 1.68 5.86 25.29
C ILE A 270 2.96 6.14 26.06
N ASN A 271 2.94 5.84 27.35
CA ASN A 271 4.14 5.91 28.18
C ASN A 271 5.22 4.92 27.67
N PRO A 272 6.42 5.38 27.27
CA PRO A 272 7.45 4.53 26.70
C PRO A 272 8.04 3.50 27.69
N ILE A 273 7.96 3.76 29.00
CA ILE A 273 8.65 2.98 30.04
C ILE A 273 7.63 2.24 30.95
N GLY A 274 6.33 2.40 30.68
CA GLY A 274 5.24 1.90 31.55
C GLY A 274 4.55 0.62 31.07
N ASN A 275 3.82 -0.01 32.00
CA ASN A 275 2.82 -1.02 31.66
C ASN A 275 1.66 -0.35 30.90
N ILE A 276 1.23 -0.95 29.79
CA ILE A 276 0.13 -0.44 28.97
C ILE A 276 -1.06 -1.36 29.18
N GLN A 277 -2.21 -0.82 29.57
CA GLN A 277 -3.41 -1.63 29.68
C GLN A 277 -4.04 -1.80 28.30
N VAL A 278 -4.53 -3.02 28.00
CA VAL A 278 -5.27 -3.28 26.75
C VAL A 278 -6.48 -2.36 26.62
N LYS A 279 -7.16 -2.08 27.75
CA LYS A 279 -8.30 -1.17 27.83
C LYS A 279 -7.94 0.26 27.41
N ASP A 280 -6.71 0.70 27.65
CA ASP A 280 -6.25 2.03 27.25
C ASP A 280 -6.09 2.11 25.72
N ILE A 281 -5.48 1.09 25.10
CA ILE A 281 -5.31 1.01 23.64
C ILE A 281 -6.68 0.89 22.94
N GLN A 282 -7.63 0.18 23.54
CA GLN A 282 -8.97 -0.01 22.98
C GLN A 282 -9.91 1.18 23.22
N SER A 283 -9.47 2.19 23.98
CA SER A 283 -10.29 3.35 24.30
C SER A 283 -10.53 4.23 23.07
N SER A 284 -11.72 4.85 23.00
CA SER A 284 -12.07 5.75 21.90
C SER A 284 -11.16 6.97 21.82
N SER A 285 -10.65 7.46 22.95
CA SER A 285 -9.69 8.57 22.99
C SER A 285 -8.35 8.15 22.39
N PHE A 286 -7.83 6.98 22.74
CA PHE A 286 -6.59 6.47 22.16
C PHE A 286 -6.70 6.30 20.64
N ILE A 287 -7.78 5.67 20.16
CA ILE A 287 -7.94 5.38 18.73
C ILE A 287 -8.04 6.66 17.89
N ARG A 288 -8.76 7.67 18.38
CA ARG A 288 -8.81 8.98 17.72
C ARG A 288 -7.42 9.61 17.60
N ARG A 289 -6.66 9.62 18.71
CA ARG A 289 -5.30 10.18 18.74
C ARG A 289 -4.30 9.36 17.92
N TYR A 290 -4.46 8.04 17.88
CA TYR A 290 -3.60 7.15 17.11
C TYR A 290 -3.84 7.29 15.60
N LEU A 291 -5.09 7.44 15.18
CA LEU A 291 -5.43 7.72 13.78
C LEU A 291 -5.07 9.14 13.35
N SER A 292 -5.11 10.13 14.26
CA SER A 292 -4.66 11.50 13.97
C SER A 292 -3.14 11.71 14.07
N HIS A 293 -2.41 10.69 14.51
CA HIS A 293 -0.97 10.77 14.66
C HIS A 293 -0.28 11.01 13.31
N PRO A 294 0.86 11.73 13.22
CA PRO A 294 1.55 11.97 11.95
C PRO A 294 1.96 10.72 11.16
N PHE A 295 2.08 9.55 11.83
CA PHE A 295 2.34 8.26 11.18
C PHE A 295 1.06 7.55 10.69
N SER A 296 -0.11 8.15 10.87
CA SER A 296 -1.40 7.66 10.40
C SER A 296 -1.99 8.65 9.41
N PHE A 297 -2.23 8.21 8.18
CA PHE A 297 -2.71 9.08 7.11
C PHE A 297 -3.34 8.26 5.99
N ILE A 298 -4.16 8.93 5.19
CA ILE A 298 -4.80 8.35 4.01
C ILE A 298 -3.94 8.66 2.78
N ILE A 299 -3.79 7.69 1.90
CA ILE A 299 -3.06 7.84 0.64
C ILE A 299 -4.08 7.67 -0.48
N THR A 300 -4.16 8.61 -1.41
CA THR A 300 -5.00 8.50 -2.60
C THR A 300 -4.13 8.41 -3.83
N ILE A 301 -4.41 7.44 -4.70
CA ILE A 301 -3.77 7.27 -6.00
C ILE A 301 -4.78 7.69 -7.07
N ASP A 302 -4.36 8.53 -8.01
CA ASP A 302 -5.19 9.06 -9.10
C ASP A 302 -5.43 8.01 -10.20
N ASN A 303 -6.02 6.88 -9.80
CA ASN A 303 -6.39 5.74 -10.62
C ASN A 303 -7.38 4.88 -9.81
N ASP A 304 -8.55 4.57 -10.36
CA ASP A 304 -9.61 3.79 -9.71
C ASP A 304 -9.55 2.27 -10.00
N ASN A 305 -8.57 1.86 -10.82
CA ASN A 305 -8.41 0.51 -11.33
C ASN A 305 -7.09 -0.14 -10.90
N ILE A 306 -6.78 -0.05 -9.61
CA ILE A 306 -5.63 -0.75 -9.05
C ILE A 306 -6.05 -2.13 -8.53
N ALA A 307 -5.30 -3.13 -8.94
CA ALA A 307 -5.38 -4.52 -8.52
C ALA A 307 -4.18 -4.89 -7.63
N LEU A 308 -4.31 -5.99 -6.90
CA LEU A 308 -3.31 -6.47 -5.95
C LEU A 308 -2.97 -7.93 -6.24
N ARG A 309 -1.69 -8.21 -6.49
CA ARG A 309 -1.13 -9.55 -6.65
C ARG A 309 -0.18 -9.82 -5.50
N GLU A 310 -0.24 -11.01 -4.94
CA GLU A 310 0.64 -11.42 -3.85
C GLU A 310 1.33 -12.72 -4.20
N GLU A 311 2.63 -12.75 -3.95
CA GLU A 311 3.47 -13.92 -4.11
C GLU A 311 4.27 -14.14 -2.84
N ARG A 312 4.43 -15.40 -2.43
CA ARG A 312 5.35 -15.76 -1.34
C ARG A 312 6.69 -16.15 -1.95
N LEU A 313 7.76 -15.48 -1.50
CA LEU A 313 9.10 -15.79 -1.97
C LEU A 313 9.56 -17.16 -1.47
N GLN A 314 10.46 -17.79 -2.21
CA GLN A 314 11.03 -19.08 -1.82
C GLN A 314 12.17 -18.90 -0.82
N GLU A 315 12.19 -19.75 0.20
CA GLU A 315 13.25 -19.74 1.21
C GLU A 315 14.55 -20.34 0.66
N THR A 316 15.67 -19.71 1.00
CA THR A 316 17.01 -20.24 0.69
C THR A 316 17.66 -20.97 1.87
N GLY A 317 17.04 -20.94 3.05
CA GLY A 317 17.64 -21.36 4.32
C GLY A 317 18.67 -20.38 4.91
N LEU A 318 19.00 -19.30 4.18
CA LEU A 318 19.84 -18.22 4.67
C LEU A 318 18.97 -17.06 5.21
N PRO A 319 19.26 -16.52 6.41
CA PRO A 319 18.50 -15.41 6.96
C PRO A 319 18.48 -14.19 6.03
N GLY A 320 17.28 -13.63 5.78
CA GLY A 320 17.09 -12.43 4.96
C GLY A 320 17.36 -12.65 3.46
N LYS A 321 17.46 -13.90 3.00
CA LYS A 321 17.71 -14.21 1.59
C LYS A 321 16.61 -15.10 1.05
N PHE A 322 15.95 -14.62 0.01
CA PHE A 322 14.84 -15.29 -0.63
C PHE A 322 15.08 -15.41 -2.13
N ARG A 323 14.40 -16.34 -2.78
CA ARG A 323 14.45 -16.53 -4.24
C ARG A 323 13.12 -16.14 -4.87
N SER A 324 13.20 -15.48 -6.01
CA SER A 324 12.08 -15.23 -6.91
C SER A 324 12.43 -15.73 -8.31
N ALA A 325 11.45 -16.31 -8.99
CA ALA A 325 11.60 -16.78 -10.37
C ALA A 325 11.59 -15.63 -11.37
N GLU A 326 10.95 -14.51 -11.02
CA GLU A 326 10.86 -13.31 -11.83
C GLU A 326 11.55 -12.13 -11.13
N ILE A 327 11.74 -11.02 -11.83
CA ILE A 327 12.20 -9.79 -11.19
C ILE A 327 11.11 -9.35 -10.21
N PRO A 328 11.40 -9.29 -8.90
CA PRO A 328 10.38 -8.91 -7.93
C PRO A 328 10.04 -7.43 -8.08
N GLN A 329 8.88 -7.18 -8.68
CA GLN A 329 8.26 -5.87 -8.77
C GLN A 329 7.22 -5.77 -7.67
N GLY A 330 7.41 -4.85 -6.73
CA GLY A 330 6.43 -4.62 -5.67
C GLY A 330 7.04 -4.24 -4.34
N ILE A 331 6.22 -4.38 -3.31
CA ILE A 331 6.53 -4.06 -1.93
C ILE A 331 6.69 -5.38 -1.20
N LEU A 332 7.86 -5.60 -0.60
CA LEU A 332 8.08 -6.79 0.20
C LEU A 332 7.56 -6.55 1.62
N MET A 333 6.57 -7.34 2.03
CA MET A 333 5.97 -7.28 3.36
C MET A 333 6.49 -8.40 4.23
N ASP A 334 6.95 -8.06 5.44
CA ASP A 334 7.27 -9.05 6.45
C ASP A 334 6.01 -9.63 7.12
N ASN A 335 6.19 -10.60 8.01
CA ASN A 335 5.07 -11.24 8.72
C ASN A 335 4.43 -10.32 9.77
N GLU A 336 5.08 -9.21 10.13
CA GLU A 336 4.58 -8.19 11.04
C GLU A 336 3.76 -7.10 10.32
N GLY A 337 3.80 -7.10 8.99
CA GLY A 337 3.17 -6.09 8.13
C GLY A 337 4.01 -4.83 7.95
N LEU A 338 5.31 -4.87 8.28
CA LEU A 338 6.28 -3.85 7.91
C LEU A 338 6.81 -4.11 6.51
N ILE A 339 7.27 -3.04 5.87
CA ILE A 339 7.91 -3.13 4.56
C ILE A 339 9.37 -3.52 4.79
N ALA A 340 9.79 -4.65 4.25
CA ALA A 340 11.18 -5.09 4.32
C ALA A 340 11.94 -4.44 3.16
N GLU A 341 12.84 -3.50 3.48
CA GLU A 341 13.75 -2.96 2.48
C GLU A 341 14.60 -4.08 1.88
N TYR A 342 14.66 -4.18 0.55
CA TYR A 342 15.37 -5.25 -0.14
C TYR A 342 16.25 -4.76 -1.27
N SER A 343 17.37 -5.45 -1.48
CA SER A 343 18.21 -5.28 -2.66
C SER A 343 18.23 -6.56 -3.48
N LEU A 344 18.45 -6.41 -4.78
CA LEU A 344 18.42 -7.51 -5.74
C LEU A 344 19.82 -7.89 -6.17
N ILE A 345 20.11 -9.19 -6.10
CA ILE A 345 21.36 -9.77 -6.56
C ILE A 345 20.96 -10.96 -7.43
N GLY A 346 21.14 -10.90 -8.74
CA GLY A 346 20.61 -11.96 -9.59
C GLY A 346 21.17 -12.01 -10.99
N SER A 347 20.96 -13.17 -11.62
CA SER A 347 21.08 -13.39 -13.07
C SER A 347 19.67 -13.56 -13.66
N PRO A 348 19.48 -13.47 -14.99
CA PRO A 348 18.16 -13.35 -15.62
C PRO A 348 17.12 -14.43 -15.25
N ASP A 349 17.58 -15.60 -14.77
CA ASP A 349 16.73 -16.76 -14.50
C ASP A 349 16.57 -17.10 -12.99
N ASP A 350 17.29 -16.41 -12.09
CA ASP A 350 17.22 -16.63 -10.63
C ASP A 350 17.64 -15.35 -9.89
N TYR A 351 16.66 -14.72 -9.22
CA TYR A 351 16.88 -13.49 -8.46
C TYR A 351 16.96 -13.81 -6.97
N LEU A 352 18.12 -13.50 -6.37
CA LEU A 352 18.29 -13.51 -4.93
C LEU A 352 17.83 -12.15 -4.37
N VAL A 353 16.74 -12.19 -3.63
CA VAL A 353 16.19 -11.06 -2.90
C VAL A 353 16.87 -11.02 -1.52
N SER A 354 17.72 -10.03 -1.32
CA SER A 354 18.35 -9.76 -0.02
C SER A 354 17.49 -8.75 0.73
N ALA A 355 16.60 -9.26 1.58
CA ALA A 355 15.64 -8.45 2.34
C ALA A 355 16.07 -8.27 3.81
N ARG A 356 15.88 -7.07 4.32
CA ARG A 356 16.04 -6.73 5.74
C ARG A 356 14.74 -7.04 6.48
N VAL A 357 14.53 -8.31 6.82
CA VAL A 357 13.38 -8.74 7.61
C VAL A 357 13.68 -8.53 9.09
N LYS A 358 12.78 -7.85 9.80
CA LYS A 358 12.90 -7.64 11.24
C LYS A 358 12.75 -8.96 11.99
N GLU A 359 13.45 -9.12 13.11
CA GLU A 359 13.24 -10.29 13.95
C GLU A 359 11.82 -10.29 14.50
N GLU A 360 11.09 -11.39 14.27
CA GLU A 360 9.76 -11.61 14.83
C GLU A 360 9.85 -11.57 16.36
N LYS A 361 9.11 -10.64 16.96
CA LYS A 361 8.98 -10.55 18.41
C LYS A 361 7.79 -11.37 18.85
N GLN A 362 8.03 -12.36 19.72
CA GLN A 362 6.94 -13.02 20.45
C GLN A 362 6.42 -12.08 21.54
N LEU A 363 5.18 -11.64 21.38
CA LEU A 363 4.45 -10.94 22.43
C LEU A 363 3.73 -11.98 23.28
N LEU A 364 4.07 -12.06 24.56
CA LEU A 364 3.29 -12.83 25.52
C LEU A 364 2.05 -12.00 25.88
N LEU A 365 0.89 -12.38 25.33
CA LEU A 365 -0.41 -11.89 25.78
C LEU A 365 -0.96 -12.91 26.77
N ASP A 366 -0.99 -12.56 28.05
CA ASP A 366 -1.69 -13.38 29.04
C ASP A 366 -3.18 -13.00 29.03
N THR A 367 -4.02 -13.85 28.45
CA THR A 367 -5.47 -13.64 28.32
C THR A 367 -6.26 -14.13 29.54
N VAL A 368 -5.60 -14.64 30.58
CA VAL A 368 -6.26 -15.38 31.67
C VAL A 368 -6.59 -14.50 32.88
N MET A 369 -5.92 -13.37 33.09
CA MET A 369 -6.09 -12.56 34.30
C MET A 369 -6.08 -11.07 33.95
N ASP A 370 -7.16 -10.38 34.26
CA ASP A 370 -7.36 -8.92 34.13
C ASP A 370 -6.46 -8.16 35.16
N LEU A 371 -5.16 -8.46 35.21
CA LEU A 371 -4.14 -7.93 36.12
C LEU A 371 -2.78 -7.76 35.41
N PRO A 372 -1.92 -6.83 35.88
CA PRO A 372 -0.81 -6.31 35.09
C PRO A 372 0.44 -7.20 35.20
N ILE A 373 1.24 -7.27 34.13
CA ILE A 373 2.70 -6.95 34.10
C ILE A 373 3.41 -7.70 32.96
N ALA A 374 4.33 -6.96 32.33
CA ALA A 374 5.51 -7.38 31.58
C ALA A 374 5.32 -8.33 30.39
N ALA A 375 5.45 -7.73 29.21
CA ALA A 375 6.52 -8.18 28.35
C ALA A 375 7.30 -6.96 27.87
N THR A 376 8.48 -6.71 28.44
CA THR A 376 9.58 -6.31 27.56
C THR A 376 9.58 -7.37 26.46
N PRO A 377 9.44 -7.03 25.16
CA PRO A 377 9.48 -8.05 24.14
C PRO A 377 10.81 -8.78 24.28
N MET A 378 10.77 -10.00 24.81
CA MET A 378 11.97 -10.81 24.91
C MET A 378 12.34 -11.11 23.46
N ARG A 379 13.50 -10.60 23.03
CA ARG A 379 14.13 -10.98 21.78
C ARG A 379 14.56 -12.43 21.91
N PHE A 380 13.62 -13.35 21.75
CA PHE A 380 13.98 -14.71 21.42
C PHE A 380 14.37 -14.68 19.95
N PRO A 381 15.60 -15.07 19.57
CA PRO A 381 15.87 -15.38 18.19
C PRO A 381 14.93 -16.53 17.84
N THR A 382 13.80 -16.22 17.20
CA THR A 382 12.85 -17.23 16.75
C THR A 382 13.66 -18.25 15.97
N SER A 383 13.66 -19.48 16.50
CA SER A 383 14.45 -20.57 15.94
C SER A 383 14.13 -20.65 14.44
N ARG A 384 15.16 -20.91 13.62
CA ARG A 384 15.12 -20.88 12.15
C ARG A 384 13.98 -21.66 11.46
N ARG A 385 13.16 -22.42 12.20
CA ARG A 385 12.20 -23.38 11.66
C ARG A 385 10.78 -22.85 11.41
N ASP A 386 10.38 -21.73 12.01
CA ASP A 386 8.98 -21.28 11.94
C ASP A 386 8.79 -19.90 11.27
N ARG A 387 9.84 -19.31 10.70
CA ARG A 387 9.72 -18.03 9.99
C ARG A 387 9.04 -18.27 8.65
N GLN A 388 7.84 -17.73 8.47
CA GLN A 388 7.21 -17.73 7.14
C GLN A 388 7.98 -16.79 6.22
N PRO A 389 8.11 -17.10 4.93
CA PRO A 389 8.75 -16.21 3.99
C PRO A 389 7.90 -14.95 3.80
N PRO A 390 8.54 -13.77 3.62
CA PRO A 390 7.84 -12.53 3.38
C PRO A 390 7.02 -12.60 2.08
N ARG A 391 6.00 -11.76 2.02
CA ARG A 391 5.07 -11.69 0.89
C ARG A 391 5.47 -10.52 0.00
N LEU A 392 5.74 -10.78 -1.26
CA LEU A 392 5.86 -9.74 -2.27
C LEU A 392 4.45 -9.33 -2.69
N VAL A 393 4.10 -8.08 -2.43
CA VAL A 393 2.80 -7.51 -2.78
C VAL A 393 2.98 -6.49 -3.90
N ASN A 394 2.35 -6.75 -5.04
CA ASN A 394 2.43 -5.89 -6.19
C ASN A 394 1.07 -5.22 -6.45
N LEU A 395 1.08 -3.89 -6.50
CA LEU A 395 -0.04 -3.09 -6.96
C LEU A 395 0.12 -2.83 -8.45
N TYR A 396 -0.90 -3.15 -9.24
CA TYR A 396 -0.82 -3.07 -10.70
C TYR A 396 -2.11 -2.61 -11.35
N THR A 397 -2.00 -2.03 -12.54
CA THR A 397 -3.13 -1.72 -13.44
C THR A 397 -2.91 -2.36 -14.80
N VAL A 398 -4.02 -2.78 -15.42
CA VAL A 398 -4.07 -3.29 -16.78
C VAL A 398 -4.59 -2.21 -17.75
N LEU A 399 -5.17 -1.12 -17.23
CA LEU A 399 -5.62 0.04 -18.01
C LEU A 399 -4.56 1.15 -18.06
#